data_AF-A0A7U2F251-F1
#
_entry.id   AF-A0A7U2F251-F1
#
_cell.length_a   1.000
_cell.length_b   1.000
_cell.length_c   1.000
_cell.angle_alpha   90.00
_cell.angle_beta   90.00
_cell.angle_gamma   90.00
#
_symmetry.space_group_name_H-M   'P 1'
#
loop_
_entity.id
_entity.type
_entity.pdbx_description
1 polymer ?
#
loop_
_entity_poly.entity_id
_entity_poly.type
_entity_poly.pdbx_seq_one_letter_code
_entity_poly.pdbx_strand_id
1 'polypeptide(L)'
;MRSLILNLSTVEAFEAYGNEAKRFGRMSCSWSTPEAAANAVTPLATSLTQYPVLEMLVSHLKPDDLVTLTTTCQAIQQQFRMGHAKVKKSLLRKTLCPGMGIEIRRSIHCPCKTPGWHEYSGCSGEGYDVASKPCIECGINTCDECRIHVTYQVFMDDSGFDNRRWWAGYLMLIPSVFGLHPPEGTEGSSWHLPPDMMASRHDQGRLHVPAHVLALADPEPLDRILDTNLGRHSLTPWGRTDEPYNGENVIDPFMSIAIRRKVFVCQPCYQEHHERKEVAPCSCTFRKRFLDRWMCIPCHVKEVHRIERNSTDQLELDENKIYYESFTCLCGSKLSLHGDRESICAWCDGCINIHDHEDTNEEIDRDFKNNDDDDSNAGPVPEDATPGALTPVDNKDGTMAVYYDGTRISGERIGRNMVQLRAIQKGIKLPCSCCDCPALRCAYRDHDHDQDHDSHVDADGNESSMGSNEDDDEGRCDGLGDVMPGMIEFDEDKEPDELEEVEEE
;
A
#
# COMPACT_ATOMS: atom_id res chain seq x y z
N MET A 1 18.85 -9.06 1.11
CA MET A 1 19.69 -7.83 1.10
C MET A 1 19.55 -6.99 -0.16
N ARG A 2 19.51 -7.54 -1.40
CA ARG A 2 19.19 -6.75 -2.62
C ARG A 2 17.77 -6.14 -2.65
N SER A 3 16.82 -6.71 -1.91
CA SER A 3 15.43 -6.23 -1.75
C SER A 3 15.30 -4.91 -0.94
N LEU A 4 16.30 -4.57 -0.11
CA LEU A 4 16.31 -3.30 0.65
C LEU A 4 16.69 -2.09 -0.23
N ILE A 5 17.51 -2.30 -1.26
CA ILE A 5 18.00 -1.22 -2.14
C ILE A 5 16.96 -0.84 -3.20
N LEU A 6 16.17 -1.80 -3.69
CA LEU A 6 15.13 -1.54 -4.71
C LEU A 6 13.95 -0.71 -4.18
N ASN A 7 13.79 -0.59 -2.85
CA ASN A 7 12.70 0.19 -2.24
C ASN A 7 13.09 1.62 -1.84
N LEU A 8 14.39 1.96 -1.85
CA LEU A 8 14.84 3.35 -1.68
C LEU A 8 14.45 4.22 -2.88
N SER A 9 14.37 3.66 -4.10
CA SER A 9 13.93 4.41 -5.29
C SER A 9 12.44 4.79 -5.26
N THR A 10 11.61 4.07 -4.52
CA THR A 10 10.22 4.46 -4.24
C THR A 10 10.12 5.69 -3.33
N VAL A 11 11.17 6.00 -2.56
CA VAL A 11 11.22 7.12 -1.61
C VAL A 11 11.82 8.37 -2.24
N GLU A 12 12.81 8.25 -3.13
CA GLU A 12 13.36 9.38 -3.90
C GLU A 12 12.29 10.07 -4.78
N ALA A 13 11.25 9.33 -5.20
CA ALA A 13 10.09 9.88 -5.90
C ALA A 13 9.19 10.78 -5.00
N PHE A 14 9.31 10.71 -3.68
CA PHE A 14 8.54 11.52 -2.72
C PHE A 14 9.30 12.76 -2.22
N GLU A 15 10.64 12.78 -2.28
CA GLU A 15 11.46 13.88 -1.76
C GLU A 15 11.59 15.10 -2.70
N ALA A 16 11.26 14.96 -3.99
CA ALA A 16 11.42 16.04 -4.99
C ALA A 16 10.32 17.13 -4.98
N TYR A 17 9.37 17.13 -4.04
CA TYR A 17 8.13 17.92 -4.14
C TYR A 17 7.89 19.00 -3.06
N GLY A 18 8.94 19.45 -2.38
CA GLY A 18 8.81 20.49 -1.34
C GLY A 18 9.72 21.69 -1.56
N ASN A 19 9.27 22.71 -2.30
CA ASN A 19 9.52 24.12 -1.96
C ASN A 19 8.83 25.14 -2.90
N GLU A 20 8.38 26.24 -2.28
CA GLU A 20 7.83 27.51 -2.81
C GLU A 20 6.36 27.59 -3.29
N ALA A 21 5.52 28.21 -2.46
CA ALA A 21 4.33 28.94 -2.90
C ALA A 21 4.35 30.39 -2.37
N LYS A 22 5.09 31.26 -3.05
CA LYS A 22 4.90 32.72 -2.97
C LYS A 22 4.91 33.31 -4.39
N ARG A 23 3.78 33.26 -5.08
CA ARG A 23 3.33 34.30 -6.03
C ARG A 23 2.06 33.87 -6.76
N PHE A 24 0.90 34.35 -6.31
CA PHE A 24 -0.15 34.77 -7.23
C PHE A 24 -0.86 36.00 -6.64
N GLY A 25 -0.94 37.05 -7.47
CA GLY A 25 -1.47 38.34 -7.11
C GLY A 25 -2.95 38.28 -6.78
N ARG A 26 -3.32 38.88 -5.64
CA ARG A 26 -4.71 39.15 -5.27
C ARG A 26 -5.36 40.05 -6.32
N MET A 27 -6.26 39.51 -7.14
CA MET A 27 -7.35 40.30 -7.69
C MET A 27 -8.34 40.55 -6.54
N SER A 28 -8.37 41.79 -6.04
CA SER A 28 -9.35 42.22 -5.04
C SER A 28 -10.71 42.36 -5.70
N CYS A 29 -11.52 41.30 -5.65
CA CYS A 29 -12.94 41.42 -5.90
C CYS A 29 -13.56 42.05 -4.65
N SER A 30 -13.87 43.35 -4.69
CA SER A 30 -14.54 44.03 -3.58
C SER A 30 -16.01 43.62 -3.56
N TRP A 31 -16.32 42.59 -2.79
CA TRP A 31 -17.69 42.28 -2.40
C TRP A 31 -18.06 43.18 -1.23
N SER A 32 -19.01 44.09 -1.42
CA SER A 32 -19.64 44.81 -0.32
C SER A 32 -20.59 43.86 0.40
N THR A 33 -20.19 43.36 1.56
CA THR A 33 -21.06 42.60 2.45
C THR A 33 -22.16 43.51 3.01
N PRO A 34 -23.44 43.10 2.98
CA PRO A 34 -24.50 43.84 3.66
C PRO A 34 -24.28 43.81 5.18
N GLU A 35 -24.66 44.89 5.87
CA GLU A 35 -24.51 45.03 7.33
C GLU A 35 -25.12 43.84 8.09
N ALA A 36 -24.30 43.22 8.94
CA ALA A 36 -24.58 41.99 9.66
C ALA A 36 -25.82 42.03 10.59
N ALA A 37 -26.39 43.21 10.87
CA ALA A 37 -27.54 43.36 11.75
C ALA A 37 -28.88 42.90 11.11
N ALA A 38 -28.97 42.78 9.78
CA ALA A 38 -30.23 42.42 9.11
C ALA A 38 -30.49 40.89 8.99
N ASN A 39 -29.48 40.05 9.24
CA ASN A 39 -29.57 38.60 8.97
C ASN A 39 -29.91 37.72 10.17
N ALA A 40 -30.02 38.29 11.38
CA ALA A 40 -30.47 37.58 12.58
C ALA A 40 -31.92 37.05 12.47
N VAL A 41 -32.66 37.46 11.45
CA VAL A 41 -34.07 37.11 11.19
C VAL A 41 -34.23 36.28 9.91
N THR A 42 -33.17 35.66 9.38
CA THR A 42 -33.33 34.72 8.25
C THR A 42 -33.76 33.35 8.77
N PRO A 43 -34.96 32.84 8.41
CA PRO A 43 -35.46 31.55 8.90
C PRO A 43 -34.47 30.41 8.70
N LEU A 44 -33.69 30.45 7.62
CA LEU A 44 -32.64 29.48 7.32
C LEU A 44 -31.52 29.48 8.38
N ALA A 45 -31.03 30.64 8.82
CA ALA A 45 -29.99 30.71 9.85
C ALA A 45 -30.50 30.15 11.18
N THR A 46 -31.75 30.46 11.56
CA THR A 46 -32.42 29.90 12.75
C THR A 46 -32.70 28.39 12.61
N SER A 47 -33.04 27.91 11.42
CA SER A 47 -33.19 26.47 11.16
C SER A 47 -31.85 25.75 11.26
N LEU A 48 -30.76 26.36 10.76
CA LEU A 48 -29.41 25.80 10.86
C LEU A 48 -28.86 25.80 12.29
N THR A 49 -29.40 26.61 13.21
CA THR A 49 -29.04 26.51 14.63
C THR A 49 -29.60 25.25 15.28
N GLN A 50 -30.59 24.60 14.65
CA GLN A 50 -31.09 23.33 15.13
C GLN A 50 -30.07 22.25 14.79
N TYR A 51 -29.47 21.68 15.83
CA TYR A 51 -28.42 20.67 15.71
C TYR A 51 -28.76 19.51 14.74
N PRO A 52 -30.00 18.97 14.67
CA PRO A 52 -30.34 17.95 13.69
C PRO A 52 -30.27 18.42 12.23
N VAL A 53 -30.64 19.67 11.94
CA VAL A 53 -30.57 20.25 10.59
C VAL A 53 -29.11 20.44 10.18
N LEU A 54 -28.28 20.89 11.12
CA LEU A 54 -26.85 21.06 10.91
C LEU A 54 -26.14 19.71 10.69
N GLU A 55 -26.45 18.69 11.49
CA GLU A 55 -25.94 17.33 11.28
C GLU A 55 -26.35 16.76 9.93
N MET A 56 -27.62 16.93 9.55
CA MET A 56 -28.14 16.47 8.26
C MET A 56 -27.41 17.16 7.10
N LEU A 57 -27.28 18.50 7.15
CA LEU A 57 -26.55 19.24 6.11
C LEU A 57 -25.11 18.74 5.99
N VAL A 58 -24.40 18.60 7.12
CA VAL A 58 -23.01 18.13 7.14
C VAL A 58 -22.88 16.72 6.59
N SER A 59 -23.85 15.84 6.84
CA SER A 59 -23.84 14.46 6.33
C SER A 59 -23.90 14.33 4.81
N HIS A 60 -24.19 15.42 4.10
CA HIS A 60 -24.21 15.49 2.64
C HIS A 60 -23.07 16.31 2.04
N LEU A 61 -22.11 16.79 2.85
CA LEU A 61 -20.99 17.61 2.39
C LEU A 61 -19.67 16.86 2.54
N LYS A 62 -18.74 17.01 1.59
CA LYS A 62 -17.34 16.64 1.81
C LYS A 62 -16.68 17.66 2.77
N PRO A 63 -15.55 17.32 3.42
CA PRO A 63 -14.81 18.25 4.26
C PRO A 63 -14.51 19.59 3.57
N ASP A 64 -14.10 19.56 2.30
CA ASP A 64 -13.75 20.76 1.55
C ASP A 64 -14.97 21.63 1.22
N ASP A 65 -16.11 21.00 0.92
CA ASP A 65 -17.38 21.70 0.73
C ASP A 65 -17.82 22.38 2.02
N LEU A 66 -17.66 21.71 3.16
CA LEU A 66 -17.97 22.28 4.47
C LEU A 66 -17.06 23.48 4.79
N VAL A 67 -15.76 23.35 4.57
CA VAL A 67 -14.82 24.46 4.74
C VAL A 67 -15.18 25.62 3.80
N THR A 68 -15.48 25.33 2.54
CA THR A 68 -15.87 26.33 1.54
C THR A 68 -17.17 27.04 1.93
N LEU A 69 -18.18 26.29 2.39
CA LEU A 69 -19.46 26.84 2.85
C LEU A 69 -19.28 27.79 4.05
N THR A 70 -18.45 27.37 5.00
CA THR A 70 -18.19 28.11 6.23
C THR A 70 -17.31 29.35 5.98
N THR A 71 -16.38 29.30 5.02
CA THR A 71 -15.56 30.46 4.63
C THR A 71 -16.32 31.49 3.77
N THR A 72 -17.26 31.04 2.93
CA THR A 72 -18.03 31.92 2.05
C THR A 72 -19.27 32.53 2.73
N CYS A 73 -19.79 31.93 3.81
CA CYS A 73 -20.97 32.41 4.51
C CYS A 73 -20.72 32.70 6.00
N GLN A 74 -20.59 33.98 6.34
CA GLN A 74 -20.34 34.42 7.72
C GLN A 74 -21.42 33.96 8.71
N ALA A 75 -22.70 33.92 8.29
CA ALA A 75 -23.78 33.43 9.13
C ALA A 75 -23.59 31.94 9.48
N ILE A 76 -23.23 31.12 8.50
CA ILE A 76 -22.94 29.70 8.69
C ILE A 76 -21.68 29.53 9.54
N GLN A 77 -20.61 30.30 9.28
CA GLN A 77 -19.38 30.29 10.10
C GLN A 77 -19.67 30.50 11.58
N GLN A 78 -20.51 31.51 11.90
CA GLN A 78 -20.89 31.84 13.26
C GLN A 78 -21.71 30.72 13.93
N GLN A 79 -22.56 30.03 13.17
CA GLN A 79 -23.38 28.93 13.71
C GLN A 79 -22.60 27.62 13.86
N PHE A 80 -21.80 27.26 12.86
CA PHE A 80 -20.98 26.06 12.87
C PHE A 80 -19.82 26.16 13.86
N ARG A 81 -19.38 27.38 14.18
CA ARG A 81 -18.29 27.64 15.12
C ARG A 81 -17.01 26.86 14.77
N MET A 82 -16.67 26.81 13.48
CA MET A 82 -15.53 26.05 12.94
C MET A 82 -14.17 26.45 13.55
N GLY A 83 -14.07 27.63 14.18
CA GLY A 83 -12.89 28.03 14.96
C GLY A 83 -12.68 27.25 16.26
N HIS A 84 -13.71 26.56 16.78
CA HIS A 84 -13.56 25.70 17.95
C HIS A 84 -13.16 24.28 17.53
N ALA A 85 -11.95 23.85 17.91
CA ALA A 85 -11.38 22.56 17.54
C ALA A 85 -12.30 21.37 17.84
N LYS A 86 -12.96 21.33 19.01
CA LYS A 86 -13.90 20.27 19.39
C LYS A 86 -15.13 20.20 18.47
N VAL A 87 -15.67 21.34 18.08
CA VAL A 87 -16.84 21.43 17.18
C VAL A 87 -16.42 21.04 15.77
N LYS A 88 -15.32 21.62 15.25
CA LYS A 88 -14.73 21.25 13.95
C LYS A 88 -14.52 19.73 13.84
N LYS A 89 -13.90 19.11 14.85
CA LYS A 89 -13.68 17.65 14.89
C LYS A 89 -14.99 16.86 14.92
N SER A 90 -16.01 17.32 15.67
CA SER A 90 -17.34 16.68 15.70
C SER A 90 -18.06 16.74 14.36
N LEU A 91 -17.93 17.86 13.63
CA LEU A 91 -18.57 18.04 12.33
C LEU A 91 -17.87 17.26 11.21
N LEU A 92 -16.53 17.30 11.16
CA LEU A 92 -15.74 16.53 10.19
C LEU A 92 -15.90 15.00 10.33
N ARG A 93 -16.31 14.52 11.51
CA ARG A 93 -16.68 13.11 11.73
C ARG A 93 -17.97 12.70 11.01
N LYS A 94 -18.79 13.67 10.64
CA LYS A 94 -20.12 13.47 10.05
C LYS A 94 -20.16 13.82 8.57
N THR A 95 -19.11 14.41 8.01
CA THR A 95 -19.04 14.70 6.57
C THR A 95 -19.00 13.41 5.76
N LEU A 96 -19.21 13.52 4.46
CA LEU A 96 -18.90 12.46 3.51
C LEU A 96 -17.40 12.15 3.47
N CYS A 97 -17.05 10.99 2.91
CA CYS A 97 -15.66 10.66 2.65
C CYS A 97 -15.08 11.60 1.57
N PRO A 98 -13.87 12.17 1.77
CA PRO A 98 -13.27 13.09 0.81
C PRO A 98 -12.78 12.43 -0.48
N GLY A 99 -12.59 11.11 -0.51
CA GLY A 99 -12.06 10.40 -1.69
C GLY A 99 -10.53 10.29 -1.76
N MET A 100 -9.79 10.94 -0.85
CA MET A 100 -8.32 10.98 -0.84
C MET A 100 -7.65 9.60 -0.94
N GLY A 101 -8.24 8.55 -0.36
CA GLY A 101 -7.64 7.21 -0.42
C GLY A 101 -7.61 6.63 -1.84
N ILE A 102 -8.69 6.84 -2.61
CA ILE A 102 -8.72 6.44 -4.03
C ILE A 102 -7.72 7.27 -4.84
N GLU A 103 -7.64 8.57 -4.60
CA GLU A 103 -6.68 9.45 -5.29
C GLU A 103 -5.22 9.01 -5.07
N ILE A 104 -4.86 8.71 -3.81
CA ILE A 104 -3.53 8.21 -3.46
C ILE A 104 -3.28 6.84 -4.10
N ARG A 105 -4.27 5.92 -4.07
CA ARG A 105 -4.12 4.63 -4.75
C ARG A 105 -3.88 4.80 -6.24
N ARG A 106 -4.65 5.64 -6.92
CA ARG A 106 -4.49 5.91 -8.36
C ARG A 106 -3.13 6.53 -8.71
N SER A 107 -2.52 7.29 -7.80
CA SER A 107 -1.18 7.86 -8.05
C SER A 107 -0.06 6.83 -7.86
N ILE A 108 -0.21 5.90 -6.92
CA ILE A 108 0.80 4.88 -6.60
C ILE A 108 0.66 3.65 -7.51
N HIS A 109 -0.56 3.14 -7.63
CA HIS A 109 -0.93 1.94 -8.35
C HIS A 109 -1.21 2.30 -9.81
N CYS A 110 -0.19 2.30 -10.67
CA CYS A 110 -0.41 2.58 -12.10
C CYS A 110 -1.13 1.40 -12.77
N PRO A 111 -2.35 1.59 -13.32
CA PRO A 111 -3.01 0.54 -14.10
C PRO A 111 -2.24 0.20 -15.39
N CYS A 112 -1.37 1.11 -15.83
CA CYS A 112 -0.55 0.97 -17.02
C CYS A 112 0.42 -0.19 -17.04
N LYS A 113 0.86 -0.62 -15.85
CA LYS A 113 1.83 -1.71 -15.73
C LYS A 113 1.17 -3.08 -15.87
N THR A 114 -0.15 -3.14 -16.04
CA THR A 114 -0.84 -4.43 -16.04
C THR A 114 -2.03 -4.43 -17.01
N PRO A 115 -1.82 -4.93 -18.25
CA PRO A 115 -2.86 -5.08 -19.28
C PRO A 115 -4.12 -5.84 -18.80
N GLY A 116 -5.32 -5.38 -19.18
CA GLY A 116 -6.62 -6.01 -18.84
C GLY A 116 -7.24 -5.64 -17.48
N TRP A 117 -6.71 -4.59 -16.83
CA TRP A 117 -7.08 -4.21 -15.46
C TRP A 117 -8.19 -3.19 -15.41
N HIS A 118 -9.22 -3.45 -14.61
CA HIS A 118 -10.32 -2.52 -14.41
C HIS A 118 -10.52 -2.26 -12.92
N GLU A 119 -10.36 -1.00 -12.51
CA GLU A 119 -10.64 -0.58 -11.15
C GLU A 119 -12.15 -0.32 -11.00
N TYR A 120 -12.86 -1.23 -10.33
CA TYR A 120 -14.27 -1.07 -9.94
C TYR A 120 -14.39 -0.57 -8.49
N SER A 121 -13.65 0.49 -8.15
CA SER A 121 -13.70 1.12 -6.84
C SER A 121 -14.40 2.48 -6.93
N GLY A 122 -15.13 2.85 -5.89
CA GLY A 122 -15.84 4.12 -5.84
C GLY A 122 -15.98 4.65 -4.42
N CYS A 123 -15.86 5.96 -4.25
CA CYS A 123 -15.93 6.58 -2.93
C CYS A 123 -17.38 6.73 -2.48
N SER A 124 -17.69 6.46 -1.20
CA SER A 124 -19.02 6.76 -0.65
C SER A 124 -19.42 8.24 -0.77
N GLY A 125 -18.43 9.14 -0.75
CA GLY A 125 -18.65 10.57 -0.97
C GLY A 125 -19.04 10.94 -2.41
N GLU A 126 -19.04 9.97 -3.32
CA GLU A 126 -19.53 10.09 -4.71
C GLU A 126 -20.85 9.33 -4.91
N GLY A 127 -21.45 8.82 -3.83
CA GLY A 127 -22.74 8.10 -3.87
C GLY A 127 -22.65 6.59 -4.00
N TYR A 128 -21.45 6.01 -3.93
CA TYR A 128 -21.27 4.56 -3.90
C TYR A 128 -21.75 3.98 -2.56
N ASP A 129 -22.38 2.80 -2.60
CA ASP A 129 -22.86 2.09 -1.41
C ASP A 129 -21.71 1.39 -0.69
N VAL A 130 -20.89 2.18 0.00
CA VAL A 130 -19.69 1.73 0.72
C VAL A 130 -19.74 2.22 2.17
N ALA A 131 -19.50 1.30 3.10
CA ALA A 131 -19.46 1.60 4.52
C ALA A 131 -18.46 2.72 4.82
N SER A 132 -18.86 3.66 5.68
CA SER A 132 -18.00 4.79 6.08
C SER A 132 -17.99 4.95 7.60
N LYS A 133 -16.80 5.21 8.15
CA LYS A 133 -16.60 5.50 9.58
C LYS A 133 -15.54 6.58 9.76
N PRO A 134 -15.57 7.33 10.88
CA PRO A 134 -14.48 8.23 11.24
C PRO A 134 -13.14 7.51 11.32
N CYS A 135 -12.11 8.11 10.72
CA CYS A 135 -10.72 7.68 10.91
C CYS A 135 -10.37 7.74 12.41
N ILE A 136 -9.75 6.69 12.94
CA ILE A 136 -9.37 6.61 14.36
C ILE A 136 -8.41 7.73 14.77
N GLU A 137 -7.55 8.18 13.84
CA GLU A 137 -6.52 9.18 14.09
C GLU A 137 -7.07 10.61 13.92
N CYS A 138 -7.39 11.01 12.69
CA CYS A 138 -7.82 12.38 12.40
C CYS A 138 -9.31 12.63 12.63
N GLY A 139 -10.14 11.59 12.77
CA GLY A 139 -11.59 11.70 12.91
C GLY A 139 -12.34 12.00 11.61
N ILE A 140 -11.68 12.26 10.49
CA ILE A 140 -12.37 12.52 9.21
C ILE A 140 -13.10 11.25 8.77
N ASN A 141 -14.36 11.38 8.36
CA ASN A 141 -15.11 10.24 7.84
C ASN A 141 -14.43 9.65 6.60
N THR A 142 -14.22 8.34 6.60
CA THR A 142 -13.46 7.62 5.59
C THR A 142 -14.27 6.38 5.18
N CYS A 143 -14.43 6.12 3.89
CA CYS A 143 -15.09 4.92 3.41
C CYS A 143 -14.14 3.72 3.34
N ASP A 144 -14.70 2.52 3.23
CA ASP A 144 -13.93 1.28 3.09
C ASP A 144 -12.95 1.37 1.89
N GLU A 145 -13.37 1.97 0.78
CA GLU A 145 -12.49 2.20 -0.39
C GLU A 145 -11.38 3.25 -0.18
N CYS A 146 -11.43 4.05 0.90
CA CYS A 146 -10.47 5.13 1.17
C CYS A 146 -9.63 4.94 2.44
N ARG A 147 -9.89 3.90 3.21
CA ARG A 147 -9.05 3.49 4.35
C ARG A 147 -7.91 2.61 3.89
N ILE A 148 -6.91 2.43 4.75
CA ILE A 148 -5.88 1.43 4.51
C ILE A 148 -6.46 0.02 4.60
N HIS A 149 -6.08 -0.81 3.63
CA HIS A 149 -6.28 -2.27 3.62
C HIS A 149 -4.94 -2.98 3.49
N VAL A 150 -4.91 -4.25 3.87
CA VAL A 150 -3.77 -5.13 3.61
C VAL A 150 -3.74 -5.52 2.14
N THR A 151 -4.89 -5.86 1.57
CA THR A 151 -5.04 -6.12 0.14
C THR A 151 -6.18 -5.31 -0.43
N TYR A 152 -5.89 -4.58 -1.50
CA TYR A 152 -6.91 -3.97 -2.33
C TYR A 152 -7.17 -4.88 -3.51
N GLN A 153 -8.27 -5.62 -3.44
CA GLN A 153 -8.78 -6.34 -4.59
C GLN A 153 -9.09 -5.36 -5.73
N VAL A 154 -8.65 -5.71 -6.93
CA VAL A 154 -9.09 -5.12 -8.17
C VAL A 154 -9.49 -6.23 -9.14
N PHE A 155 -10.33 -5.88 -10.11
CA PHE A 155 -10.80 -6.84 -11.09
C PHE A 155 -9.85 -6.90 -12.29
N MET A 156 -9.63 -8.12 -12.79
CA MET A 156 -9.04 -8.33 -14.10
C MET A 156 -10.03 -9.11 -14.97
N ASP A 157 -10.38 -8.57 -16.13
CA ASP A 157 -10.98 -9.38 -17.19
C ASP A 157 -9.83 -9.99 -18.00
N ASP A 158 -9.18 -10.98 -17.40
CA ASP A 158 -8.11 -11.69 -18.08
C ASP A 158 -8.64 -13.02 -18.58
N SER A 159 -8.73 -13.16 -19.89
CA SER A 159 -9.01 -14.43 -20.55
C SER A 159 -7.83 -15.42 -20.47
N GLY A 160 -6.80 -15.12 -19.67
CA GLY A 160 -5.56 -15.88 -19.52
C GLY A 160 -5.76 -17.39 -19.46
N PHE A 161 -4.85 -18.11 -20.14
CA PHE A 161 -4.90 -19.54 -20.47
C PHE A 161 -5.12 -20.49 -19.27
N ASP A 162 -6.37 -20.55 -18.79
CA ASP A 162 -6.88 -21.48 -17.77
C ASP A 162 -8.43 -21.51 -17.77
N ASN A 163 -9.13 -20.64 -18.53
CA ASN A 163 -10.59 -20.41 -18.39
C ASN A 163 -11.02 -19.98 -16.97
N ARG A 164 -10.08 -19.75 -16.04
CA ARG A 164 -10.35 -19.22 -14.71
C ARG A 164 -10.31 -17.70 -14.77
N ARG A 165 -11.28 -17.05 -14.13
CA ARG A 165 -11.17 -15.62 -13.84
C ARG A 165 -10.07 -15.42 -12.81
N TRP A 166 -9.16 -14.51 -13.11
CA TRP A 166 -8.10 -14.13 -12.20
C TRP A 166 -8.53 -12.93 -11.38
N TRP A 167 -8.27 -12.97 -10.08
CA TRP A 167 -8.33 -11.78 -9.24
C TRP A 167 -6.91 -11.28 -9.08
N ALA A 168 -6.78 -9.98 -8.88
CA ALA A 168 -5.52 -9.41 -8.52
C ALA A 168 -5.73 -8.24 -7.58
N GLY A 169 -4.65 -7.74 -7.05
CA GLY A 169 -4.72 -6.67 -6.10
C GLY A 169 -3.39 -6.02 -5.83
N TYR A 170 -3.46 -4.98 -5.03
CA TYR A 170 -2.29 -4.33 -4.47
C TYR A 170 -2.19 -4.67 -2.99
N LEU A 171 -0.98 -4.87 -2.50
CA LEU A 171 -0.73 -5.05 -1.08
C LEU A 171 -0.45 -3.69 -0.45
N MET A 172 -1.35 -3.21 0.40
CA MET A 172 -1.24 -1.89 1.03
C MET A 172 -0.96 -0.80 -0.02
N LEU A 173 0.16 -0.09 0.09
CA LEU A 173 0.58 0.94 -0.88
C LEU A 173 1.78 0.48 -1.73
N ILE A 174 1.97 -0.82 -1.89
CA ILE A 174 3.04 -1.38 -2.72
C ILE A 174 2.59 -1.29 -4.18
N PRO A 175 3.41 -0.67 -5.07
CA PRO A 175 3.01 -0.45 -6.47
C PRO A 175 2.96 -1.73 -7.31
N SER A 176 3.47 -2.84 -6.77
CA SER A 176 3.41 -4.15 -7.38
C SER A 176 2.03 -4.77 -7.25
N VAL A 177 1.56 -5.29 -8.37
CA VAL A 177 0.38 -6.13 -8.47
C VAL A 177 0.68 -7.53 -7.95
N PHE A 178 -0.28 -8.13 -7.26
CA PHE A 178 -0.26 -9.52 -6.80
C PHE A 178 -1.45 -10.29 -7.35
N GLY A 179 -1.25 -11.57 -7.65
CA GLY A 179 -2.36 -12.47 -7.94
C GLY A 179 -3.19 -12.72 -6.67
N LEU A 180 -4.51 -12.75 -6.82
CA LEU A 180 -5.45 -13.12 -5.77
C LEU A 180 -6.31 -14.28 -6.28
N HIS A 181 -6.45 -15.30 -5.44
CA HIS A 181 -7.32 -16.44 -5.69
C HIS A 181 -8.49 -16.40 -4.70
N PRO A 182 -9.67 -16.90 -5.08
CA PRO A 182 -10.75 -17.12 -4.14
C PRO A 182 -10.29 -18.07 -3.02
N PRO A 183 -10.90 -18.01 -1.83
CA PRO A 183 -10.70 -19.02 -0.80
C PRO A 183 -11.07 -20.42 -1.33
N GLU A 184 -10.45 -21.47 -0.78
CA GLU A 184 -10.76 -22.85 -1.19
C GLU A 184 -12.23 -23.22 -0.93
N GLY A 185 -12.81 -24.04 -1.81
CA GLY A 185 -14.20 -24.51 -1.68
C GLY A 185 -15.27 -23.45 -1.97
N THR A 186 -14.91 -22.34 -2.62
CA THR A 186 -15.83 -21.21 -2.88
C THR A 186 -16.32 -21.11 -4.34
N GLU A 187 -16.36 -22.23 -5.06
CA GLU A 187 -16.71 -22.29 -6.50
C GLU A 187 -18.12 -21.73 -6.86
N GLY A 188 -19.03 -21.60 -5.88
CA GLY A 188 -20.35 -20.96 -6.04
C GLY A 188 -20.46 -19.56 -5.42
N SER A 189 -19.34 -18.95 -5.04
CA SER A 189 -19.34 -17.72 -4.24
C SER A 189 -19.47 -16.45 -5.08
N SER A 190 -19.65 -15.34 -4.36
CA SER A 190 -19.62 -13.98 -4.91
C SER A 190 -18.35 -13.64 -5.69
N TRP A 191 -17.27 -14.42 -5.55
CA TRP A 191 -16.04 -14.27 -6.31
C TRP A 191 -16.20 -14.61 -7.79
N HIS A 192 -17.37 -15.09 -8.24
CA HIS A 192 -17.61 -15.39 -9.65
C HIS A 192 -18.73 -14.54 -10.26
N LEU A 193 -19.21 -13.52 -9.53
CA LEU A 193 -20.21 -12.60 -10.04
C LEU A 193 -19.65 -11.73 -11.17
N PRO A 194 -20.51 -11.23 -12.08
CA PRO A 194 -20.12 -10.18 -13.04
C PRO A 194 -19.57 -8.93 -12.33
N PRO A 195 -18.64 -8.17 -12.94
CA PRO A 195 -17.95 -7.06 -12.28
C PRO A 195 -18.87 -5.99 -11.71
N ASP A 196 -19.96 -5.68 -12.42
CA ASP A 196 -20.99 -4.70 -12.03
C ASP A 196 -21.81 -5.14 -10.81
N MET A 197 -21.76 -6.42 -10.46
CA MET A 197 -22.45 -7.00 -9.30
C MET A 197 -21.51 -7.33 -8.15
N MET A 198 -20.21 -7.06 -8.29
CA MET A 198 -19.23 -7.38 -7.27
C MET A 198 -19.01 -6.24 -6.28
N ALA A 199 -19.13 -6.58 -5.01
CA ALA A 199 -18.59 -5.76 -3.94
C ALA A 199 -17.11 -6.11 -3.74
N SER A 200 -16.29 -5.10 -3.42
CA SER A 200 -14.89 -5.27 -3.06
C SER A 200 -14.72 -6.29 -1.94
N ARG A 201 -13.78 -7.21 -2.14
CA ARG A 201 -13.38 -8.26 -1.19
C ARG A 201 -11.98 -8.00 -0.66
N HIS A 202 -11.72 -6.75 -0.27
CA HIS A 202 -10.47 -6.38 0.37
C HIS A 202 -10.18 -7.34 1.54
N ASP A 203 -8.90 -7.66 1.70
CA ASP A 203 -8.36 -8.51 2.77
C ASP A 203 -8.89 -9.95 2.81
N GLN A 204 -9.42 -10.46 1.70
CA GLN A 204 -9.94 -11.83 1.57
C GLN A 204 -9.26 -12.60 0.44
N GLY A 205 -9.29 -13.92 0.51
CA GLY A 205 -8.77 -14.82 -0.53
C GLY A 205 -7.41 -15.41 -0.19
N ARG A 206 -6.71 -15.87 -1.23
CA ARG A 206 -5.36 -16.42 -1.17
C ARG A 206 -4.44 -15.59 -2.06
N LEU A 207 -3.32 -15.15 -1.51
CA LEU A 207 -2.35 -14.30 -2.17
C LEU A 207 -1.35 -15.13 -2.96
N HIS A 208 -1.03 -14.72 -4.18
CA HIS A 208 0.01 -15.33 -5.02
C HIS A 208 1.21 -14.39 -5.18
N VAL A 209 2.24 -14.83 -5.90
CA VAL A 209 3.44 -14.01 -6.15
C VAL A 209 3.09 -12.72 -6.89
N PRO A 210 3.93 -11.68 -6.81
CA PRO A 210 3.74 -10.49 -7.62
C PRO A 210 3.63 -10.85 -9.11
N ALA A 211 2.71 -10.22 -9.85
CA ALA A 211 2.42 -10.62 -11.23
C ALA A 211 3.58 -10.44 -12.22
N HIS A 212 4.58 -9.64 -11.87
CA HIS A 212 5.80 -9.43 -12.66
C HIS A 212 6.90 -10.45 -12.30
N VAL A 213 6.73 -11.27 -11.27
CA VAL A 213 7.73 -12.27 -10.88
C VAL A 213 7.51 -13.54 -11.68
N LEU A 214 8.59 -14.02 -12.30
CA LEU A 214 8.62 -15.29 -13.02
C LEU A 214 8.87 -16.44 -12.04
N ALA A 215 7.83 -16.85 -11.31
CA ALA A 215 7.95 -17.90 -10.32
C ALA A 215 6.71 -18.80 -10.25
N LEU A 216 6.92 -20.00 -9.71
CA LEU A 216 5.89 -20.88 -9.21
C LEU A 216 5.77 -20.69 -7.70
N ALA A 217 4.55 -20.69 -7.17
CA ALA A 217 4.33 -20.65 -5.72
C ALA A 217 2.96 -21.20 -5.39
N ASP A 218 2.79 -21.75 -4.19
CA ASP A 218 1.45 -22.05 -3.69
C ASP A 218 0.79 -20.76 -3.17
N PRO A 219 -0.47 -20.46 -3.54
CA PRO A 219 -1.19 -19.32 -2.98
C PRO A 219 -1.33 -19.40 -1.45
N GLU A 220 -1.10 -18.28 -0.76
CA GLU A 220 -1.14 -18.19 0.70
C GLU A 220 -2.48 -17.64 1.21
N PRO A 221 -3.18 -18.33 2.13
CA PRO A 221 -4.43 -17.81 2.70
C PRO A 221 -4.20 -16.54 3.51
N LEU A 222 -4.88 -15.45 3.10
CA LEU A 222 -4.72 -14.15 3.74
C LEU A 222 -5.13 -14.16 5.21
N ASP A 223 -6.19 -14.89 5.58
CA ASP A 223 -6.63 -14.95 6.99
C ASP A 223 -5.51 -15.45 7.92
N ARG A 224 -4.71 -16.43 7.49
CA ARG A 224 -3.55 -16.91 8.26
C ARG A 224 -2.52 -15.80 8.44
N ILE A 225 -2.13 -15.13 7.35
CA ILE A 225 -1.15 -14.04 7.39
C ILE A 225 -1.67 -12.92 8.31
N LEU A 226 -2.95 -12.58 8.17
CA LEU A 226 -3.61 -11.52 8.91
C LEU A 226 -3.65 -11.78 10.42
N ASP A 227 -3.84 -13.03 10.82
CA ASP A 227 -4.02 -13.44 12.22
C ASP A 227 -2.75 -13.98 12.90
N THR A 228 -1.63 -14.04 12.18
CA THR A 228 -0.34 -14.42 12.76
C THR A 228 0.05 -13.43 13.86
N ASN A 229 0.33 -13.95 15.07
CA ASN A 229 0.81 -13.14 16.18
C ASN A 229 2.30 -12.80 15.98
N LEU A 230 2.55 -11.59 15.48
CA LEU A 230 3.87 -11.11 15.13
C LEU A 230 4.77 -10.87 16.36
N GLY A 231 4.21 -10.84 17.58
CA GLY A 231 5.00 -10.73 18.80
C GLY A 231 5.63 -12.03 19.26
N ARG A 232 5.15 -13.18 18.76
CA ARG A 232 5.56 -14.52 19.18
C ARG A 232 6.10 -15.39 18.05
N HIS A 233 5.69 -15.11 16.81
CA HIS A 233 6.05 -15.92 15.65
C HIS A 233 6.62 -15.04 14.54
N SER A 234 7.65 -15.56 13.86
CA SER A 234 8.05 -15.08 12.55
C SER A 234 7.01 -15.49 11.51
N LEU A 235 6.77 -14.64 10.52
CA LEU A 235 5.91 -15.02 9.40
C LEU A 235 6.73 -15.88 8.44
N THR A 236 6.33 -17.13 8.25
CA THR A 236 6.95 -18.05 7.28
C THR A 236 5.96 -18.39 6.17
N PRO A 237 6.46 -18.71 4.96
CA PRO A 237 5.62 -19.24 3.91
C PRO A 237 5.06 -20.58 4.38
N TRP A 238 3.77 -20.77 4.16
CA TRP A 238 3.12 -22.07 4.31
C TRP A 238 3.29 -22.94 3.06
N GLY A 239 3.35 -22.30 1.88
CA GLY A 239 3.61 -22.95 0.61
C GLY A 239 5.05 -23.45 0.44
N ARG A 240 5.32 -24.15 -0.66
CA ARG A 240 6.66 -24.65 -0.99
C ARG A 240 7.65 -23.50 -1.24
N THR A 241 8.86 -23.67 -0.73
CA THR A 241 10.00 -22.74 -0.89
C THR A 241 11.19 -23.36 -1.61
N ASP A 242 11.20 -24.69 -1.77
CA ASP A 242 12.25 -25.39 -2.50
C ASP A 242 12.07 -25.24 -4.01
N GLU A 243 13.18 -25.18 -4.73
CA GLU A 243 13.20 -25.06 -6.19
C GLU A 243 12.31 -26.13 -6.86
N PRO A 244 11.43 -25.77 -7.81
CA PRO A 244 11.30 -24.47 -8.50
C PRO A 244 10.34 -23.46 -7.85
N TYR A 245 9.82 -23.75 -6.65
CA TYR A 245 8.86 -22.90 -5.97
C TYR A 245 9.55 -21.74 -5.25
N ASN A 246 8.86 -20.62 -5.16
CA ASN A 246 9.34 -19.43 -4.47
C ASN A 246 8.24 -18.82 -3.61
N GLY A 247 7.83 -19.56 -2.58
CA GLY A 247 6.85 -19.12 -1.58
C GLY A 247 7.28 -17.89 -0.79
N GLU A 248 8.59 -17.63 -0.66
CA GLU A 248 9.13 -16.44 0.02
C GLU A 248 8.61 -15.14 -0.64
N ASN A 249 8.62 -15.08 -1.98
CA ASN A 249 8.11 -13.93 -2.73
C ASN A 249 6.64 -13.60 -2.45
N VAL A 250 5.84 -14.57 -1.98
CA VAL A 250 4.42 -14.34 -1.63
C VAL A 250 4.29 -13.53 -0.34
N ILE A 251 5.12 -13.84 0.67
CA ILE A 251 5.04 -13.21 2.00
C ILE A 251 6.04 -12.09 2.22
N ASP A 252 7.04 -11.93 1.35
CA ASP A 252 8.10 -10.93 1.43
C ASP A 252 7.62 -9.51 1.80
N PRO A 253 6.54 -8.98 1.17
CA PRO A 253 5.96 -7.69 1.56
C PRO A 253 5.57 -7.60 3.04
N PHE A 254 4.97 -8.67 3.57
CA PHE A 254 4.56 -8.74 4.97
C PHE A 254 5.76 -8.86 5.89
N MET A 255 6.75 -9.66 5.50
CA MET A 255 7.99 -9.79 6.26
C MET A 255 8.71 -8.46 6.40
N SER A 256 8.81 -7.69 5.33
CA SER A 256 9.38 -6.34 5.35
C SER A 256 8.70 -5.46 6.41
N ILE A 257 7.36 -5.45 6.45
CA ILE A 257 6.60 -4.63 7.42
C ILE A 257 6.73 -5.18 8.84
N ALA A 258 6.69 -6.50 9.00
CA ALA A 258 6.86 -7.16 10.30
C ALA A 258 8.25 -6.92 10.90
N ILE A 259 9.26 -6.68 10.06
CA ILE A 259 10.61 -6.27 10.46
C ILE A 259 10.65 -4.77 10.75
N ARG A 260 10.13 -3.91 9.87
CA ARG A 260 10.17 -2.42 10.03
C ARG A 260 9.50 -1.92 11.31
N ARG A 261 8.51 -2.65 11.85
CA ARG A 261 7.88 -2.30 13.13
C ARG A 261 8.75 -2.60 14.36
N LYS A 262 9.90 -3.27 14.22
CA LYS A 262 10.77 -3.63 15.35
C LYS A 262 11.65 -2.45 15.70
N VAL A 263 11.65 -2.07 16.97
CA VAL A 263 12.61 -1.12 17.56
C VAL A 263 13.64 -1.95 18.31
N PHE A 264 14.92 -1.84 17.95
CA PHE A 264 15.98 -2.61 18.58
C PHE A 264 16.47 -1.91 19.85
N VAL A 265 16.65 -2.68 20.93
CA VAL A 265 17.09 -2.17 22.23
C VAL A 265 18.12 -3.10 22.87
N CYS A 266 18.96 -2.54 23.76
CA CYS A 266 19.87 -3.32 24.58
C CYS A 266 19.11 -4.11 25.66
N GLN A 267 19.71 -5.19 26.15
CA GLN A 267 19.12 -6.04 27.18
C GLN A 267 18.68 -5.27 28.45
N PRO A 268 19.48 -4.32 29.00
CA PRO A 268 19.04 -3.50 30.12
C PRO A 268 17.76 -2.69 29.83
N CYS A 269 17.68 -2.03 28.67
CA CYS A 269 16.49 -1.26 28.30
C CYS A 269 15.28 -2.17 28.04
N TYR A 270 15.50 -3.37 27.51
CA TYR A 270 14.43 -4.35 27.33
C TYR A 270 13.87 -4.85 28.66
N GLN A 271 14.74 -5.22 29.61
CA GLN A 271 14.35 -5.62 30.96
C GLN A 271 13.64 -4.49 31.69
N GLU A 272 14.19 -3.27 31.63
CA GLU A 272 13.55 -2.08 32.18
C GLU A 272 12.16 -1.86 31.56
N HIS A 273 12.01 -2.02 30.25
CA HIS A 273 10.73 -1.89 29.57
C HIS A 273 9.72 -2.97 29.98
N HIS A 274 10.19 -4.20 30.15
CA HIS A 274 9.40 -5.35 30.59
C HIS A 274 8.98 -5.25 32.07
N GLU A 275 9.84 -4.69 32.93
CA GLU A 275 9.63 -4.60 34.38
C GLU A 275 8.92 -3.31 34.81
N ARG A 276 9.19 -2.16 34.17
CA ARG A 276 8.63 -0.85 34.57
C ARG A 276 7.21 -0.62 34.09
N LYS A 277 6.73 -1.38 33.12
CA LYS A 277 5.38 -1.23 32.60
C LYS A 277 4.68 -2.57 32.73
N GLU A 278 3.40 -2.56 33.07
CA GLU A 278 2.47 -3.69 32.85
C GLU A 278 2.26 -3.95 31.35
N VAL A 279 3.30 -3.78 30.53
CA VAL A 279 3.27 -3.94 29.09
C VAL A 279 3.27 -5.43 28.82
N ALA A 280 2.09 -5.91 28.45
CA ALA A 280 1.92 -7.26 27.96
C ALA A 280 2.89 -7.54 26.79
N PRO A 281 3.32 -8.81 26.63
CA PRO A 281 4.00 -9.24 25.42
C PRO A 281 3.24 -8.78 24.18
N CYS A 282 3.98 -8.44 23.13
CA CYS A 282 3.37 -8.02 21.87
C CYS A 282 2.39 -9.09 21.37
N SER A 283 1.17 -8.65 21.02
CA SER A 283 0.12 -9.50 20.44
C SER A 283 -0.45 -8.90 19.16
N CYS A 284 0.33 -8.02 18.52
CA CYS A 284 -0.04 -7.39 17.27
C CYS A 284 -0.14 -8.42 16.14
N THR A 285 -1.17 -8.27 15.32
CA THR A 285 -1.37 -8.99 14.06
C THR A 285 -1.61 -7.97 12.95
N PHE A 286 -1.52 -8.37 11.68
CA PHE A 286 -1.88 -7.46 10.59
C PHE A 286 -3.37 -7.10 10.64
N ARG A 287 -4.25 -8.03 11.04
CA ARG A 287 -5.68 -7.75 11.24
C ARG A 287 -5.91 -6.64 12.26
N LYS A 288 -5.34 -6.76 13.46
CA LYS A 288 -5.45 -5.71 14.50
C LYS A 288 -4.92 -4.37 14.02
N ARG A 289 -3.87 -4.39 13.20
CA ARG A 289 -3.16 -3.18 12.78
C ARG A 289 -3.86 -2.43 11.64
N PHE A 290 -4.37 -3.15 10.66
CA PHE A 290 -4.86 -2.58 9.40
C PHE A 290 -6.38 -2.71 9.24
N LEU A 291 -6.99 -3.77 9.78
CA LEU A 291 -8.41 -4.07 9.59
C LEU A 291 -9.27 -3.58 10.76
N ASP A 292 -8.84 -3.82 11.99
CA ASP A 292 -9.60 -3.40 13.18
C ASP A 292 -9.51 -1.88 13.41
N ARG A 293 -8.43 -1.26 12.90
CA ARG A 293 -8.23 0.19 12.90
C ARG A 293 -8.80 0.78 11.63
N TRP A 294 -9.94 1.46 11.74
CA TRP A 294 -10.48 2.26 10.64
C TRP A 294 -9.61 3.50 10.43
N MET A 295 -8.57 3.40 9.61
CA MET A 295 -7.56 4.44 9.41
C MET A 295 -7.51 4.87 7.95
N CYS A 296 -7.58 6.18 7.68
CA CYS A 296 -7.42 6.69 6.33
C CYS A 296 -5.96 6.55 5.85
N ILE A 297 -5.80 6.40 4.52
CA ILE A 297 -4.47 6.28 3.91
C ILE A 297 -3.52 7.44 4.29
N PRO A 298 -3.94 8.73 4.29
CA PRO A 298 -3.05 9.82 4.72
C PRO A 298 -2.50 9.65 6.15
N CYS A 299 -3.33 9.22 7.10
CA CYS A 299 -2.89 8.96 8.47
C CYS A 299 -1.96 7.74 8.54
N HIS A 300 -2.24 6.70 7.77
CA HIS A 300 -1.35 5.54 7.66
C HIS A 300 0.02 5.93 7.12
N VAL A 301 0.08 6.75 6.06
CA VAL A 301 1.33 7.25 5.47
C VAL A 301 2.13 8.03 6.52
N LYS A 302 1.50 8.96 7.26
CA LYS A 302 2.15 9.68 8.36
C LYS A 302 2.69 8.74 9.44
N GLU A 303 1.93 7.71 9.78
CA GLU A 303 2.33 6.70 10.77
C GLU A 303 3.55 5.89 10.31
N VAL A 304 3.60 5.48 9.03
CA VAL A 304 4.76 4.80 8.44
C VAL A 304 5.99 5.69 8.49
N HIS A 305 5.89 6.96 8.07
CA HIS A 305 7.01 7.90 8.12
C HIS A 305 7.56 8.10 9.53
N ARG A 306 6.68 8.13 10.55
CA ARG A 306 7.11 8.23 11.95
C ARG A 306 7.89 6.99 12.40
N ILE A 307 7.42 5.79 12.03
CA ILE A 307 8.10 4.53 12.36
C ILE A 307 9.45 4.45 11.64
N GLU A 308 9.49 4.80 10.36
CA GLU A 308 10.71 4.75 9.55
C GLU A 308 11.76 5.75 10.02
N ARG A 309 11.38 6.98 10.38
CA ARG A 309 12.32 7.94 11.00
C ARG A 309 12.97 7.34 12.24
N ASN A 310 12.18 6.76 13.14
CA ASN A 310 12.71 6.12 14.34
C ASN A 310 13.66 4.96 13.99
N SER A 311 13.38 4.17 12.95
CA SER A 311 14.27 3.10 12.50
C SER A 311 15.56 3.62 11.86
N THR A 312 15.49 4.67 11.05
CA THR A 312 16.65 5.29 10.40
C THR A 312 17.55 5.99 11.42
N ASP A 313 16.98 6.65 12.43
CA ASP A 313 17.74 7.28 13.52
C ASP A 313 18.51 6.24 14.35
N GLN A 314 18.07 4.97 14.34
CA GLN A 314 18.81 3.87 14.96
C GLN A 314 19.94 3.35 14.09
N LEU A 315 20.04 3.70 12.81
CA LEU A 315 21.04 3.17 11.89
C LEU A 315 22.23 4.13 11.74
N GLU A 316 23.42 3.67 12.12
CA GLU A 316 24.65 4.39 11.77
C GLU A 316 25.18 3.88 10.42
N LEU A 317 25.18 4.77 9.43
CA LEU A 317 25.79 4.57 8.11
C LEU A 317 27.26 5.00 8.16
N ASP A 318 28.16 4.14 7.67
CA ASP A 318 29.52 4.57 7.31
C ASP A 318 29.46 5.21 5.92
N GLU A 319 29.83 6.48 5.80
CA GLU A 319 29.86 7.24 4.55
C GLU A 319 30.70 6.56 3.45
N ASN A 320 31.57 5.61 3.82
CA ASN A 320 32.44 4.87 2.91
C ASN A 320 32.01 3.40 2.67
N LYS A 321 30.90 2.91 3.25
CA LYS A 321 30.43 1.52 3.07
C LYS A 321 28.94 1.44 2.75
N ILE A 322 28.57 0.47 1.92
CA ILE A 322 27.17 0.17 1.53
C ILE A 322 26.43 -0.63 2.63
N TYR A 323 27.02 -0.79 3.82
CA TYR A 323 26.48 -1.63 4.89
C TYR A 323 26.42 -0.85 6.21
N TYR A 324 25.35 -1.08 6.96
CA TYR A 324 25.20 -0.58 8.33
C TYR A 324 26.32 -1.14 9.23
N GLU A 325 26.80 -0.35 10.18
CA GLU A 325 27.84 -0.80 11.14
C GLU A 325 27.28 -1.15 12.52
N SER A 326 26.26 -0.42 12.99
CA SER A 326 25.65 -0.65 14.30
C SER A 326 24.24 -0.10 14.39
N PHE A 327 23.50 -0.52 15.44
CA PHE A 327 22.22 0.09 15.81
C PHE A 327 22.37 0.92 17.07
N THR A 328 21.66 2.04 17.18
CA THR A 328 21.60 2.83 18.42
C THR A 328 20.35 2.46 19.22
N CYS A 329 20.55 1.95 20.43
CA CYS A 329 19.48 1.71 21.40
C CYS A 329 18.81 3.05 21.80
N LEU A 330 17.57 3.00 22.30
CA LEU A 330 16.86 4.17 22.86
C LEU A 330 17.63 4.90 23.99
N CYS A 331 18.52 4.21 24.71
CA CYS A 331 19.38 4.84 25.71
C CYS A 331 20.68 5.45 25.14
N GLY A 332 20.88 5.40 23.82
CA GLY A 332 22.08 5.86 23.13
C GLY A 332 23.22 4.84 23.07
N SER A 333 23.04 3.63 23.62
CA SER A 333 24.07 2.57 23.53
C SER A 333 24.14 1.99 22.12
N LYS A 334 25.37 1.80 21.59
CA LYS A 334 25.58 1.11 20.31
C LYS A 334 25.43 -0.40 20.47
N LEU A 335 24.66 -1.00 19.57
CA LEU A 335 24.37 -2.42 19.47
C LEU A 335 25.07 -2.96 18.22
N SER A 336 25.83 -4.05 18.37
CA SER A 336 26.43 -4.70 17.22
C SER A 336 25.37 -5.42 16.37
N LEU A 337 25.58 -5.47 15.05
CA LEU A 337 24.71 -6.21 14.12
C LEU A 337 24.60 -7.71 14.43
N HIS A 338 25.63 -8.26 15.08
CA HIS A 338 25.76 -9.68 15.40
C HIS A 338 25.65 -9.99 16.90
N GLY A 339 25.30 -9.01 17.74
CA GLY A 339 25.13 -9.20 19.18
C GLY A 339 23.68 -9.48 19.58
N ASP A 340 23.51 -9.90 20.84
CA ASP A 340 22.20 -10.09 21.46
C ASP A 340 21.48 -8.73 21.55
N ARG A 341 20.50 -8.55 20.67
CA ARG A 341 19.61 -7.38 20.63
C ARG A 341 18.19 -7.86 20.86
N GLU A 342 17.47 -7.10 21.66
CA GLU A 342 16.06 -7.36 21.89
C GLU A 342 15.21 -6.43 21.03
N SER A 343 13.94 -6.76 20.88
CA SER A 343 13.02 -6.00 20.03
C SER A 343 11.75 -5.60 20.77
N ILE A 344 11.34 -4.35 20.58
CA ILE A 344 10.07 -3.81 21.03
C ILE A 344 9.21 -3.47 19.80
N CYS A 345 7.90 -3.63 19.92
CA CYS A 345 6.96 -3.34 18.84
C CYS A 345 6.64 -1.84 18.76
N ALA A 346 6.97 -1.17 17.66
CA ALA A 346 6.63 0.23 17.40
C ALA A 346 5.11 0.51 17.32
N TRP A 347 4.26 -0.52 17.26
CA TRP A 347 2.81 -0.35 17.16
C TRP A 347 2.09 -0.37 18.51
N CYS A 348 2.63 -1.09 19.50
CA CYS A 348 1.95 -1.29 20.79
C CYS A 348 2.91 -1.22 21.99
N ASP A 349 4.18 -0.88 21.76
CA ASP A 349 5.28 -0.91 22.72
C ASP A 349 5.51 -2.26 23.41
N GLY A 350 4.84 -3.33 22.96
CA GLY A 350 4.96 -4.67 23.53
C GLY A 350 6.31 -5.30 23.22
N CYS A 351 6.87 -6.03 24.19
CA CYS A 351 8.08 -6.82 24.01
C CYS A 351 7.85 -7.93 22.96
N ILE A 352 8.75 -8.05 22.00
CA ILE A 352 8.70 -9.08 20.96
C ILE A 352 9.63 -10.21 21.39
N ASN A 353 9.05 -11.38 21.63
CA ASN A 353 9.79 -12.58 21.98
C ASN A 353 9.42 -13.66 20.97
N ILE A 354 10.17 -13.69 19.87
CA ILE A 354 9.97 -14.70 18.85
C ILE A 354 10.65 -15.96 19.35
N HIS A 355 9.84 -16.93 19.73
CA HIS A 355 10.33 -18.27 19.99
C HIS A 355 10.39 -18.98 18.63
N ASP A 356 11.55 -18.92 17.97
CA ASP A 356 11.86 -19.82 16.84
C ASP A 356 12.15 -21.25 17.36
N HIS A 357 11.51 -21.66 18.46
CA HIS A 357 11.48 -23.07 18.81
C HIS A 357 10.63 -23.75 17.75
N GLU A 358 11.17 -24.87 17.27
CA GLU A 358 10.62 -25.83 16.34
C GLU A 358 9.27 -26.37 16.84
N ASP A 359 8.28 -25.50 17.03
CA ASP A 359 6.89 -25.82 17.23
C ASP A 359 6.36 -26.24 15.87
N THR A 360 6.77 -27.47 15.58
CA THR A 360 5.93 -28.50 15.07
C THR A 360 5.38 -28.20 13.66
N ASN A 361 6.17 -28.68 12.71
CA ASN A 361 5.68 -29.53 11.61
C ASN A 361 4.73 -30.68 12.06
N GLU A 362 4.07 -30.60 13.21
CA GLU A 362 2.99 -31.50 13.59
C GLU A 362 1.73 -31.02 12.86
N GLU A 363 1.42 -31.78 11.81
CA GLU A 363 0.15 -31.78 11.07
C GLU A 363 -0.10 -30.64 10.06
N ILE A 364 0.93 -30.35 9.26
CA ILE A 364 0.71 -29.89 7.88
C ILE A 364 1.30 -30.90 6.89
N ASP A 365 0.98 -32.18 7.12
CA ASP A 365 0.86 -33.15 6.03
C ASP A 365 -0.52 -32.98 5.36
N ARG A 366 -0.93 -31.72 5.14
CA ARG A 366 -2.19 -31.36 4.47
C ARG A 366 -1.88 -31.07 3.01
N ASP A 367 -2.10 -32.11 2.20
CA ASP A 367 -2.59 -32.06 0.82
C ASP A 367 -1.94 -31.12 -0.21
N PHE A 368 -0.71 -30.61 0.00
CA PHE A 368 0.11 -30.15 -1.15
C PHE A 368 0.43 -31.31 -2.13
N LYS A 369 0.16 -32.56 -1.70
CA LYS A 369 0.22 -33.79 -2.50
C LYS A 369 -0.92 -33.96 -3.50
N ASN A 370 -1.99 -33.15 -3.43
CA ASN A 370 -2.94 -33.07 -4.53
C ASN A 370 -2.33 -32.21 -5.65
N ASN A 371 -1.37 -32.81 -6.34
CA ASN A 371 -1.30 -32.65 -7.78
C ASN A 371 -2.56 -33.32 -8.34
N ASP A 372 -3.73 -32.68 -8.20
CA ASP A 372 -4.87 -32.90 -9.10
C ASP A 372 -4.52 -32.33 -10.50
N ASP A 373 -3.28 -32.58 -10.93
CA ASP A 373 -2.80 -32.42 -12.28
C ASP A 373 -3.51 -33.52 -13.04
N ASP A 374 -4.73 -33.23 -13.51
CA ASP A 374 -5.51 -34.14 -14.32
C ASP A 374 -4.69 -34.52 -15.56
N ASP A 375 -4.00 -35.66 -15.47
CA ASP A 375 -3.09 -36.16 -16.50
C ASP A 375 -3.84 -36.47 -17.79
N SER A 376 -5.17 -36.65 -17.73
CA SER A 376 -5.98 -36.85 -18.92
C SER A 376 -5.91 -35.65 -19.86
N ASN A 377 -5.77 -34.44 -19.31
CA ASN A 377 -5.67 -33.18 -20.03
C ASN A 377 -4.23 -32.70 -20.26
N ALA A 378 -3.22 -33.42 -19.78
CA ALA A 378 -1.82 -33.01 -19.90
C ALA A 378 -1.40 -32.76 -21.36
N GLY A 379 -0.72 -31.63 -21.58
CA GLY A 379 -0.03 -31.31 -22.82
C GLY A 379 1.16 -32.24 -23.10
N PRO A 380 1.79 -32.11 -24.28
CA PRO A 380 3.00 -32.88 -24.59
C PRO A 380 4.13 -32.51 -23.62
N VAL A 381 4.84 -33.54 -23.13
CA VAL A 381 6.09 -33.35 -22.38
C VAL A 381 7.13 -32.76 -23.34
N PRO A 382 7.77 -31.62 -23.02
CA PRO A 382 8.80 -31.06 -23.89
C PRO A 382 9.99 -32.02 -24.00
N GLU A 383 10.36 -32.42 -25.22
CA GLU A 383 11.48 -33.36 -25.46
C GLU A 383 12.85 -32.70 -25.27
N ASP A 384 12.94 -31.38 -25.49
CA ASP A 384 14.19 -30.58 -25.45
C ASP A 384 14.20 -29.54 -24.30
N ALA A 385 13.50 -29.80 -23.18
CA ALA A 385 13.54 -28.88 -22.04
C ALA A 385 14.95 -28.81 -21.44
N THR A 386 15.50 -27.60 -21.34
CA THR A 386 16.75 -27.36 -20.62
C THR A 386 16.56 -27.72 -19.14
N PRO A 387 17.45 -28.52 -18.52
CA PRO A 387 17.40 -28.79 -17.09
C PRO A 387 17.38 -27.50 -16.27
N GLY A 388 16.52 -27.45 -15.25
CA GLY A 388 16.31 -26.27 -14.41
C GLY A 388 15.48 -25.15 -15.07
N ALA A 389 14.99 -25.32 -16.30
CA ALA A 389 14.18 -24.28 -16.96
C ALA A 389 12.68 -24.53 -16.78
N LEU A 390 11.95 -23.46 -16.46
CA LEU A 390 10.48 -23.45 -16.47
C LEU A 390 9.97 -23.43 -17.90
N THR A 391 9.35 -24.53 -18.35
CA THR A 391 8.88 -24.69 -19.73
C THR A 391 7.36 -24.68 -19.79
N PRO A 392 6.72 -23.56 -20.18
CA PRO A 392 5.27 -23.48 -20.30
C PRO A 392 4.75 -24.28 -21.51
N VAL A 393 3.67 -25.03 -21.32
CA VAL A 393 3.00 -25.83 -22.35
C VAL A 393 1.49 -25.67 -22.28
N ASP A 394 0.81 -26.01 -23.37
CA ASP A 394 -0.65 -26.02 -23.42
C ASP A 394 -1.18 -27.43 -23.14
N ASN A 395 -2.15 -27.52 -22.24
CA ASN A 395 -2.95 -28.70 -22.00
C ASN A 395 -3.96 -28.90 -23.15
N LYS A 396 -4.53 -30.11 -23.24
CA LYS A 396 -5.48 -30.49 -24.31
C LYS A 396 -6.79 -29.70 -24.26
N ASP A 397 -7.17 -29.23 -23.08
CA ASP A 397 -8.37 -28.43 -22.82
C ASP A 397 -8.14 -26.91 -23.03
N GLY A 398 -6.92 -26.52 -23.44
CA GLY A 398 -6.53 -25.12 -23.65
C GLY A 398 -6.04 -24.40 -22.40
N THR A 399 -6.03 -25.05 -21.23
CA THR A 399 -5.37 -24.54 -20.02
C THR A 399 -3.84 -24.63 -20.16
N MET A 400 -3.10 -24.01 -19.25
CA MET A 400 -1.63 -24.03 -19.26
C MET A 400 -1.06 -24.93 -18.16
N ALA A 401 0.08 -25.55 -18.45
CA ALA A 401 0.94 -26.20 -17.46
C ALA A 401 2.38 -25.71 -17.64
N VAL A 402 3.22 -25.96 -16.64
CA VAL A 402 4.65 -25.69 -16.68
C VAL A 402 5.38 -26.99 -16.36
N TYR A 403 6.38 -27.33 -17.16
CA TYR A 403 7.30 -28.42 -16.87
C TYR A 403 8.59 -27.88 -16.24
N TYR A 404 9.05 -28.55 -15.20
CA TYR A 404 10.35 -28.32 -14.56
C TYR A 404 10.99 -29.68 -14.28
N ASP A 405 12.15 -29.96 -14.88
CA ASP A 405 12.86 -31.25 -14.75
C ASP A 405 11.96 -32.48 -14.94
N GLY A 406 11.09 -32.42 -15.96
CA GLY A 406 10.14 -33.50 -16.28
C GLY A 406 8.89 -33.57 -15.39
N THR A 407 8.83 -32.76 -14.32
CA THR A 407 7.66 -32.65 -13.46
C THR A 407 6.68 -31.63 -14.04
N ARG A 408 5.44 -32.05 -14.28
CA ARG A 408 4.34 -31.17 -14.69
C ARG A 408 3.79 -30.44 -13.46
N ILE A 409 3.49 -29.16 -13.64
CA ILE A 409 2.91 -28.29 -12.62
C ILE A 409 1.76 -27.51 -13.27
N SER A 410 0.57 -27.58 -12.71
CA SER A 410 -0.61 -26.89 -13.25
C SER A 410 -1.43 -26.14 -12.20
N GLY A 411 -2.43 -25.39 -12.67
CA GLY A 411 -3.41 -24.68 -11.85
C GLY A 411 -2.86 -23.42 -11.18
N GLU A 412 -3.37 -23.14 -9.98
CA GLU A 412 -3.14 -21.88 -9.24
C GLU A 412 -1.68 -21.64 -8.82
N ARG A 413 -0.81 -22.63 -9.03
CA ARG A 413 0.62 -22.53 -8.70
C ARG A 413 1.40 -21.67 -9.69
N ILE A 414 0.85 -21.52 -10.90
CA ILE A 414 1.51 -20.83 -11.98
C ILE A 414 1.31 -19.32 -11.82
N GLY A 415 2.40 -18.56 -11.70
CA GLY A 415 2.33 -17.10 -11.61
C GLY A 415 1.87 -16.42 -12.90
N ARG A 416 1.28 -15.23 -12.77
CA ARG A 416 0.73 -14.46 -13.90
C ARG A 416 1.76 -14.15 -14.98
N ASN A 417 3.03 -13.91 -14.62
CA ASN A 417 4.10 -13.64 -15.58
C ASN A 417 4.29 -14.83 -16.55
N MET A 418 4.23 -16.07 -16.06
CA MET A 418 4.31 -17.27 -16.92
C MET A 418 3.19 -17.32 -17.95
N VAL A 419 1.95 -16.97 -17.54
CA VAL A 419 0.80 -16.89 -18.46
C VAL A 419 1.02 -15.81 -19.52
N GLN A 420 1.62 -14.68 -19.12
CA GLN A 420 1.98 -13.57 -20.00
C GLN A 420 3.03 -13.98 -21.03
N LEU A 421 4.10 -14.63 -20.60
CA LEU A 421 5.14 -15.15 -21.50
C LEU A 421 4.57 -16.15 -22.51
N ARG A 422 3.71 -17.07 -22.08
CA ARG A 422 3.07 -18.03 -22.98
C ARG A 422 2.16 -17.34 -24.00
N ALA A 423 1.41 -16.31 -23.58
CA ALA A 423 0.58 -15.53 -24.49
C ALA A 423 1.43 -14.80 -25.54
N ILE A 424 2.55 -14.19 -25.13
CA ILE A 424 3.50 -13.54 -26.04
C ILE A 424 4.09 -14.54 -27.04
N GLN A 425 4.49 -15.74 -26.58
CA GLN A 425 4.99 -16.82 -27.46
C GLN A 425 3.97 -17.25 -28.53
N LYS A 426 2.67 -17.13 -28.24
CA LYS A 426 1.58 -17.42 -29.19
C LYS A 426 1.23 -16.23 -30.09
N GLY A 427 1.94 -15.10 -29.97
CA GLY A 427 1.64 -13.88 -30.70
C GLY A 427 0.35 -13.17 -30.25
N ILE A 428 -0.13 -13.46 -29.04
CA ILE A 428 -1.32 -12.80 -28.48
C ILE A 428 -0.90 -11.48 -27.86
N LYS A 429 -1.45 -10.39 -28.39
CA LYS A 429 -1.29 -9.06 -27.80
C LYS A 429 -2.20 -8.92 -26.59
N LEU A 430 -1.62 -8.62 -25.43
CA LEU A 430 -2.37 -8.31 -24.21
C LEU A 430 -2.67 -6.80 -24.19
N PRO A 431 -3.94 -6.37 -24.26
CA PRO A 431 -4.29 -4.95 -24.35
C PRO A 431 -4.03 -4.23 -23.03
N CYS A 432 -3.23 -3.16 -23.06
CA CYS A 432 -3.12 -2.25 -21.91
C CYS A 432 -4.49 -1.59 -21.65
N SER A 433 -4.97 -1.61 -20.40
CA SER A 433 -6.28 -1.06 -20.06
C SER A 433 -6.28 0.46 -19.81
N CYS A 434 -5.12 1.13 -19.86
CA CYS A 434 -4.96 2.45 -19.25
C CYS A 434 -4.70 3.62 -20.20
N CYS A 435 -4.83 3.48 -21.53
CA CYS A 435 -4.30 4.44 -22.52
C CYS A 435 -4.90 5.89 -22.52
N ASP A 436 -5.41 6.38 -21.38
CA ASP A 436 -5.76 7.77 -21.08
C ASP A 436 -4.83 8.44 -20.03
N CYS A 437 -3.63 7.91 -19.78
CA CYS A 437 -2.65 8.65 -18.95
C CYS A 437 -2.13 9.88 -19.72
N PRO A 438 -2.18 11.10 -19.16
CA PRO A 438 -1.55 12.26 -19.77
C PRO A 438 -0.05 11.99 -19.90
N ALA A 439 0.48 12.07 -21.13
CA ALA A 439 1.82 11.65 -21.52
C ALA A 439 2.96 12.15 -20.59
N LEU A 440 2.78 13.27 -19.90
CA LEU A 440 3.75 13.83 -18.95
C LEU A 440 4.01 12.97 -17.70
N ARG A 441 3.06 12.13 -17.24
CA ARG A 441 3.31 11.22 -16.10
C ARG A 441 3.98 9.90 -16.51
N CYS A 442 4.03 9.62 -17.81
CA CYS A 442 4.63 8.41 -18.37
C CYS A 442 6.14 8.56 -18.62
N ALA A 443 6.61 9.77 -18.93
CA ALA A 443 8.00 10.02 -19.33
C ALA A 443 9.06 9.75 -18.23
N TYR A 444 8.68 9.69 -16.96
CA TYR A 444 9.60 9.39 -15.84
C TYR A 444 9.73 7.89 -15.52
N ARG A 445 8.98 7.03 -16.20
CA ARG A 445 9.03 5.58 -16.01
C ARG A 445 9.15 4.97 -17.40
N ASP A 446 10.38 4.71 -17.83
CA ASP A 446 10.73 4.14 -19.14
C ASP A 446 9.69 3.13 -19.63
N HIS A 447 8.82 3.62 -20.50
CA HIS A 447 7.97 2.81 -21.33
C HIS A 447 8.66 2.75 -22.68
N ASP A 448 9.59 1.81 -22.81
CA ASP A 448 10.19 1.50 -24.09
C ASP A 448 9.13 0.79 -24.93
N HIS A 449 8.33 1.59 -25.64
CA HIS A 449 7.31 1.10 -26.57
C HIS A 449 7.89 0.79 -27.95
N ASP A 450 9.20 0.98 -28.14
CA ASP A 450 9.89 0.70 -29.40
C ASP A 450 10.82 -0.50 -29.25
N GLN A 451 10.24 -1.70 -29.08
CA GLN A 451 10.91 -2.90 -29.58
C GLN A 451 10.49 -3.11 -31.04
N ASP A 452 10.99 -2.23 -31.89
CA ASP A 452 11.21 -2.60 -33.28
C ASP A 452 12.33 -3.64 -33.28
N HIS A 453 11.95 -4.84 -33.72
CA HIS A 453 12.85 -5.90 -34.12
C HIS A 453 13.88 -5.35 -35.10
N ASP A 454 15.15 -5.28 -34.70
CA ASP A 454 16.24 -5.50 -35.63
C ASP A 454 17.36 -6.30 -34.97
N SER A 455 17.40 -7.57 -35.35
CA SER A 455 18.50 -8.48 -35.14
C SER A 455 19.72 -8.01 -35.92
N HIS A 456 20.80 -7.67 -35.22
CA HIS A 456 22.13 -7.77 -35.80
C HIS A 456 23.09 -8.47 -34.84
N VAL A 457 23.35 -9.73 -35.20
CA VAL A 457 24.52 -10.51 -34.86
C VAL A 457 25.75 -9.71 -35.31
N ASP A 458 26.77 -9.59 -34.45
CA ASP A 458 28.16 -9.81 -34.89
C ASP A 458 29.07 -10.08 -33.69
N ALA A 459 29.96 -11.05 -33.95
CA ALA A 459 30.97 -11.56 -33.05
C ALA A 459 32.28 -10.78 -33.14
N ASP A 460 33.14 -11.05 -32.17
CA ASP A 460 34.59 -10.84 -32.13
C ASP A 460 35.14 -9.45 -31.74
N GLY A 461 35.88 -9.46 -30.63
CA GLY A 461 37.30 -9.09 -30.69
C GLY A 461 37.72 -7.69 -30.23
N ASN A 462 38.43 -7.69 -29.08
CA ASN A 462 39.65 -6.92 -28.79
C ASN A 462 39.57 -5.56 -28.07
N GLU A 463 40.15 -5.58 -26.86
CA GLU A 463 41.10 -4.64 -26.23
C GLU A 463 40.86 -3.10 -26.20
N SER A 464 40.81 -2.62 -24.95
CA SER A 464 41.48 -1.43 -24.39
C SER A 464 41.17 -0.03 -24.93
N SER A 465 40.74 0.87 -24.03
CA SER A 465 41.54 2.02 -23.55
C SER A 465 40.63 3.13 -23.00
N MET A 466 41.18 3.81 -22.00
CA MET A 466 40.69 5.01 -21.32
C MET A 466 40.24 6.13 -22.27
N GLY A 467 39.25 6.90 -21.82
CA GLY A 467 38.87 8.19 -22.39
C GLY A 467 37.87 8.91 -21.51
N SER A 468 38.37 9.77 -20.63
CA SER A 468 37.66 10.84 -19.94
C SER A 468 36.88 11.72 -20.92
N ASN A 469 35.71 12.22 -20.52
CA ASN A 469 35.30 13.60 -20.80
C ASN A 469 34.23 14.02 -19.77
N GLU A 470 34.61 15.05 -19.02
CA GLU A 470 33.75 16.00 -18.36
C GLU A 470 33.02 16.79 -19.44
N ASP A 471 31.71 16.99 -19.31
CA ASP A 471 31.01 18.11 -19.93
C ASP A 471 29.84 18.50 -19.03
N ASP A 472 29.98 19.69 -18.47
CA ASP A 472 28.95 20.49 -17.80
C ASP A 472 27.85 20.85 -18.81
N ASP A 473 26.58 20.64 -18.45
CA ASP A 473 25.48 21.34 -19.12
C ASP A 473 24.45 21.85 -18.10
N GLU A 474 24.55 23.15 -17.83
CA GLU A 474 23.57 23.95 -17.09
C GLU A 474 22.31 24.17 -17.94
N GLY A 475 21.38 23.22 -17.89
CA GLY A 475 20.06 23.31 -18.53
C GLY A 475 18.96 23.81 -17.60
N ARG A 476 18.97 25.09 -17.23
CA ARG A 476 17.85 25.75 -16.53
C ARG A 476 16.72 26.05 -17.50
N CYS A 477 15.58 25.39 -17.35
CA CYS A 477 14.33 25.69 -18.07
C CYS A 477 13.15 25.76 -17.09
N ASP A 478 12.75 26.98 -16.76
CA ASP A 478 11.52 27.32 -16.06
C ASP A 478 10.27 26.87 -16.85
N GLY A 479 9.31 26.21 -16.19
CA GLY A 479 7.94 26.13 -16.71
C GLY A 479 7.08 24.96 -16.22
N LEU A 480 5.99 25.33 -15.50
CA LEU A 480 4.73 24.58 -15.24
C LEU A 480 4.80 23.59 -14.06
N GLY A 481 4.10 23.75 -12.92
CA GLY A 481 2.93 24.55 -12.58
C GLY A 481 1.81 23.66 -12.00
N ASP A 482 1.79 23.52 -10.67
CA ASP A 482 0.68 23.28 -9.72
C ASP A 482 -0.55 22.42 -10.10
N VAL A 483 -0.80 21.33 -9.35
CA VAL A 483 -2.07 21.06 -8.61
C VAL A 483 -1.81 20.06 -7.46
N MET A 484 -1.78 20.54 -6.22
CA MET A 484 -2.09 19.74 -5.02
C MET A 484 -3.28 20.43 -4.33
N PRO A 485 -4.39 19.74 -4.00
CA PRO A 485 -5.39 20.30 -3.09
C PRO A 485 -4.76 20.41 -1.70
N GLY A 486 -4.89 21.60 -1.10
CA GLY A 486 -4.24 21.97 0.15
C GLY A 486 -4.48 20.96 1.27
N MET A 487 -3.39 20.38 1.77
CA MET A 487 -3.42 19.72 3.06
C MET A 487 -3.82 20.75 4.11
N ILE A 488 -4.94 20.51 4.79
CA ILE A 488 -5.29 21.25 6.01
C ILE A 488 -4.21 20.90 7.04
N GLU A 489 -3.29 21.83 7.26
CA GLU A 489 -2.36 21.77 8.39
C GLU A 489 -3.19 21.82 9.68
N PHE A 490 -2.91 20.86 10.57
CA PHE A 490 -3.44 20.86 11.92
C PHE A 490 -2.37 21.48 12.79
N ASP A 491 -2.62 22.67 13.33
CA ASP A 491 -1.78 23.26 14.36
C ASP A 491 -1.72 22.28 15.54
N GLU A 492 -0.52 21.76 15.81
CA GLU A 492 -0.23 21.05 17.05
C GLU A 492 -0.24 22.04 18.21
N ASP A 493 -0.84 21.62 19.32
CA ASP A 493 -1.11 22.41 20.51
C ASP A 493 0.16 23.10 21.05
N LYS A 494 0.23 24.43 20.95
CA LYS A 494 1.00 25.25 21.90
C LYS A 494 0.09 25.49 23.10
N GLU A 495 0.36 24.78 24.20
CA GLU A 495 -0.14 25.19 25.52
C GLU A 495 0.31 26.63 25.79
N PRO A 496 -0.61 27.54 26.18
CA PRO A 496 -0.22 28.88 26.61
C PRO A 496 0.40 28.79 28.01
N ASP A 497 1.58 29.41 28.15
CA ASP A 497 2.32 29.57 29.41
C ASP A 497 1.41 30.03 30.55
N GLU A 498 1.49 29.34 31.69
CA GLU A 498 0.87 29.73 32.95
C GLU A 498 1.41 31.10 33.37
N LEU A 499 0.50 32.07 33.53
CA LEU A 499 0.80 33.40 34.05
C LEU A 499 1.16 33.30 35.53
N GLU A 500 2.37 33.76 35.87
CA GLU A 500 2.81 34.00 37.25
C GLU A 500 1.81 34.87 38.01
N GLU A 501 1.34 34.37 39.15
CA GLU A 501 0.64 35.15 40.16
C GLU A 501 1.64 36.13 40.81
N VAL A 502 1.40 37.43 40.59
CA VAL A 502 2.01 38.50 41.39
C VAL A 502 1.19 38.63 42.66
N GLU A 503 1.73 38.16 43.78
CA GLU A 503 1.22 38.50 45.12
C GLU A 503 1.55 39.97 45.42
N GLU A 504 0.51 40.82 45.47
CA GLU A 504 0.52 42.06 46.25
C GLU A 504 -0.04 41.76 47.64
N GLU A 505 0.83 41.72 48.66
CA GLU A 505 0.71 42.43 49.95
C GLU A 505 1.98 42.29 50.81
#